data_AF-A0A2D8AAD2-F1
#
_entry.id   AF-A0A2D8AAD2-F1
#
_cell.length_a   1.000
_cell.length_b   1.000
_cell.length_c   1.000
_cell.angle_alpha   90.00
_cell.angle_beta   90.00
_cell.angle_gamma   90.00
#
_symmetry.space_group_name_H-M   'P 1'
#
loop_
_entity.id
_entity.type
_entity.pdbx_description
1 polymer ?
#
loop_
_entity_poly.entity_id
_entity_poly.type
_entity_poly.pdbx_seq_one_letter_code
_entity_poly.pdbx_strand_id
1 'polypeptide(L)' 'MLKKIPIPPAYFKKVNDLLMLQYCITFTDTGYEEAEWINLFTDLSPEESVLAYAAKYDLTPRPNSCFS' A
#
# COMPACT_ATOMS: atom_id res chain seq x y z
N MET A 1 -16.23 20.59 2.47
CA MET A 1 -16.25 19.70 1.29
C MET A 1 -14.92 18.98 1.26
N LEU A 2 -14.89 17.67 1.51
CA LEU A 2 -13.67 16.87 1.40
C LEU A 2 -13.30 16.83 -0.08
N LYS A 3 -12.12 17.37 -0.43
CA LYS A 3 -11.59 17.30 -1.79
C LYS A 3 -11.23 15.84 -2.02
N LYS A 4 -11.98 15.13 -2.87
CA LYS A 4 -11.55 13.83 -3.40
C LYS A 4 -10.21 14.06 -4.10
N ILE A 5 -9.13 13.55 -3.51
CA ILE A 5 -7.81 13.60 -4.14
C ILE A 5 -7.89 12.64 -5.32
N PRO A 6 -7.71 13.10 -6.57
CA PRO A 6 -7.70 12.20 -7.71
C PRO A 6 -6.58 11.18 -7.53
N ILE A 7 -6.91 9.89 -7.58
CA ILE A 7 -5.95 8.80 -7.49
C ILE A 7 -4.99 8.93 -8.69
N PRO A 8 -3.69 9.16 -8.47
CA PRO A 8 -2.74 9.22 -9.57
C PRO A 8 -2.67 7.86 -10.28
N PRO A 9 -2.46 7.81 -11.60
CA PRO A 9 -2.29 6.55 -12.34
C PRO A 9 -1.16 5.65 -11.80
N ALA A 10 -0.18 6.23 -11.11
CA ALA A 10 0.94 5.53 -10.52
C ALA A 10 0.73 5.10 -9.06
N TYR A 11 -0.44 5.36 -8.47
CA TYR A 11 -0.70 5.10 -7.04
C TYR A 11 -0.48 3.64 -6.67
N PHE A 12 -1.17 2.71 -7.33
CA PHE A 12 -1.06 1.27 -7.03
C PHE A 12 0.29 0.69 -7.38
N LYS A 13 0.92 1.20 -8.45
CA LYS A 13 2.31 0.85 -8.74
C LYS A 13 3.21 1.21 -7.56
N LYS A 14 3.07 2.43 -7.02
CA LYS A 14 3.86 2.89 -5.86
C LYS A 14 3.56 2.09 -4.60
N VAL A 15 2.28 1.80 -4.31
CA VAL A 15 1.87 0.94 -3.19
C VAL A 15 2.53 -0.45 -3.32
N ASN A 16 2.43 -1.08 -4.50
CA ASN A 16 3.07 -2.37 -4.74
C ASN A 16 4.59 -2.32 -4.57
N ASP A 17 5.25 -1.30 -5.14
CA ASP A 17 6.70 -1.11 -5.01
C ASP A 17 7.11 -0.96 -3.53
N LEU A 18 6.33 -0.23 -2.72
CA LEU A 18 6.58 -0.03 -1.29
C LEU A 18 6.33 -1.30 -0.47
N LEU A 19 5.24 -2.02 -0.74
CA LEU A 19 4.94 -3.32 -0.11
C LEU A 19 6.05 -4.33 -0.37
N MET A 20 6.53 -4.40 -1.62
CA MET A 20 7.64 -5.26 -1.99
C MET A 20 8.92 -4.82 -1.29
N LEU A 21 9.28 -3.54 -1.38
CA LEU A 21 10.53 -3.03 -0.81
C LEU A 21 10.60 -3.18 0.71
N GLN A 22 9.49 -2.98 1.43
CA GLN A 22 9.50 -2.90 2.88
C GLN A 22 9.06 -4.20 3.56
N TYR A 23 8.20 -5.01 2.93
CA TYR A 23 7.53 -6.14 3.58
C TYR A 23 7.62 -7.45 2.79
N CYS A 24 8.22 -7.46 1.60
CA CYS A 24 8.31 -8.62 0.72
C CYS A 24 6.98 -9.25 0.34
N ILE A 25 5.96 -8.42 0.16
CA ILE A 25 4.66 -8.81 -0.35
C ILE A 25 4.29 -7.88 -1.50
N THR A 26 3.46 -8.38 -2.41
CA THR A 26 2.87 -7.62 -3.50
C THR A 26 1.51 -7.05 -3.07
N PHE A 27 0.93 -6.17 -3.88
CA PHE A 27 -0.43 -5.70 -3.66
C PHE A 27 -1.44 -6.86 -3.65
N THR A 28 -1.27 -7.86 -4.50
CA THR A 28 -2.16 -9.03 -4.56
C THR A 28 -2.12 -9.86 -3.28
N ASP A 29 -0.99 -9.91 -2.59
CA ASP A 29 -0.86 -10.62 -1.30
C ASP A 29 -1.64 -9.95 -0.17
N THR A 30 -2.07 -8.70 -0.35
CA THR A 30 -2.91 -7.99 0.63
C THR A 30 -4.34 -8.53 0.69
N GLY A 31 -4.77 -9.24 -0.36
CA GLY A 31 -6.12 -9.76 -0.49
C GLY A 31 -7.18 -8.71 -0.82
N TYR A 32 -6.79 -7.47 -1.10
CA TYR A 32 -7.70 -6.38 -1.49
C TYR A 32 -7.74 -6.15 -3.00
N GLU A 33 -8.91 -5.78 -3.50
CA GLU A 33 -9.02 -5.11 -4.79
C GLU A 33 -8.64 -3.62 -4.68
N GLU A 34 -8.25 -3.00 -5.80
CA GLU A 34 -7.90 -1.57 -5.86
C GLU A 34 -9.02 -0.67 -5.30
N ALA A 35 -10.29 -0.98 -5.62
CA ALA A 35 -11.44 -0.21 -5.14
C ALA A 35 -11.62 -0.33 -3.61
N GLU A 36 -11.35 -1.50 -3.03
CA GLU A 36 -11.44 -1.73 -1.58
C GLU A 36 -10.31 -1.02 -0.85
N TRP A 37 -9.08 -1.10 -1.38
CA TRP A 37 -7.93 -0.38 -0.85
C TRP A 37 -8.19 1.12 -0.83
N ILE A 38 -8.70 1.69 -1.92
CA ILE A 38 -9.09 3.11 -1.96
C ILE A 38 -10.15 3.39 -0.91
N ASN A 39 -11.22 2.59 -0.80
CA ASN A 39 -12.25 2.87 0.20
C ASN A 39 -11.73 2.86 1.64
N LEU A 40 -10.73 2.02 1.94
CA LEU A 40 -10.08 1.94 3.25
C LEU A 40 -9.07 3.05 3.50
N PHE A 41 -8.40 3.54 2.45
CA PHE A 41 -7.27 4.46 2.54
C PHE A 41 -7.41 5.72 1.65
N THR A 42 -8.65 6.15 1.35
CA THR A 42 -9.02 7.15 0.31
C THR A 42 -8.27 8.46 0.40
N ASP A 43 -7.85 8.85 1.60
CA ASP A 43 -7.19 10.13 1.87
C ASP A 43 -5.68 9.98 2.17
N LEU A 44 -5.12 8.79 2.04
CA LEU A 44 -3.72 8.50 2.34
C LEU A 44 -2.86 8.46 1.08
N SER A 45 -1.66 9.03 1.19
CA SER A 45 -0.58 8.78 0.23
C SER A 45 -0.24 7.28 0.13
N PRO A 46 0.42 6.82 -0.95
CA PRO A 46 0.87 5.43 -1.05
C PRO A 46 1.66 4.98 0.20
N GLU A 47 2.58 5.81 0.67
CA GLU A 47 3.40 5.57 1.86
C GLU A 47 2.54 5.40 3.13
N GLU A 48 1.60 6.33 3.36
CA GLU A 48 0.71 6.26 4.52
C GLU A 48 -0.24 5.07 4.46
N SER A 49 -0.76 4.72 3.28
CA SER A 49 -1.66 3.57 3.11
C SER A 49 -0.93 2.25 3.41
N VAL A 50 0.32 2.12 2.97
CA VAL A 50 1.16 0.95 3.25
C VAL A 50 1.50 0.86 4.73
N LEU A 51 1.84 1.98 5.38
CA LEU A 51 2.08 2.00 6.82
C LEU A 51 0.83 1.66 7.63
N ALA A 52 -0.33 2.18 7.25
CA ALA A 52 -1.60 1.89 7.90
C ALA A 52 -1.98 0.41 7.73
N TYR A 53 -1.81 -0.16 6.53
CA TYR A 53 -1.99 -1.58 6.28
C TYR A 53 -1.02 -2.42 7.12
N ALA A 54 0.28 -2.09 7.10
CA ALA A 54 1.29 -2.80 7.87
C ALA A 54 1.01 -2.78 9.38
N ALA A 55 0.57 -1.64 9.93
CA ALA A 55 0.19 -1.52 11.33
C ALA A 55 -1.08 -2.34 11.66
N LYS A 56 -2.06 -2.38 10.76
CA LYS A 56 -3.30 -3.16 10.95
C LYS A 56 -3.05 -4.67 11.03
N TYR A 57 -2.04 -5.16 10.31
CA TYR A 57 -1.73 -6.60 10.18
C TYR A 57 -0.41 -6.99 10.85
N ASP A 58 0.15 -6.13 11.70
CA ASP A 58 1.42 -6.34 12.41
C ASP A 58 2.56 -6.82 11.50
N LEU A 59 2.66 -6.24 10.29
CA LEU A 59 3.70 -6.62 9.35
C LEU A 59 5.07 -6.19 9.86
N THR A 60 6.01 -7.14 9.84
CA THR A 60 7.40 -6.89 10.19
C THR A 60 8.18 -6.42 8.96
N PRO A 61 8.81 -5.23 8.99
CA PRO A 61 9.66 -4.77 7.90
C PRO A 61 10.82 -5.74 7.65
N ARG A 62 11.12 -5.99 6.38
CA ARG A 62 12.24 -6.83 5.94
C ARG A 62 13.29 -5.96 5.25
N PRO A 63 14.36 -5.55 5.95
CA PRO A 63 15.37 -4.66 5.39
C PRO A 63 16.27 -5.31 4.33
N ASN A 64 16.20 -6.64 4.17
CA ASN A 64 16.95 -7.37 3.15
C ASN A 64 16.03 -7.72 1.98
N SER A 65 16.41 -7.23 0.81
CA SER A 65 15.67 -7.28 -0.44
C SER A 65 15.05 -8.64 -0.73
N CYS A 66 13.77 -8.63 -1.07
CA CYS A 66 12.96 -9.77 -1.53
C CYS A 66 13.42 -10.33 -2.88
N PHE A 67 14.42 -9.67 -3.46
CA PHE A 67 15.19 -10.08 -4.62
C PHE A 67 16.36 -10.94 -4.12
N SER A 68 16.11 -12.23 -3.87
CA SER A 68 17.15 -13.25 -3.73
C SER A 68 17.32 -13.98 -5.05
#